data_AF-A0A2U3QMT1-F1
#
_entry.id   AF-A0A2U3QMT1-F1
#
_cell.length_a   1.000
_cell.length_b   1.000
_cell.length_c   1.000
_cell.angle_alpha   90.00
_cell.angle_beta   90.00
_cell.angle_gamma   90.00
#
_symmetry.space_group_name_H-M   'P 1'
#
loop_
_entity.id
_entity.type
_entity.pdbx_description
1 polymer ?
#
loop_
_entity_poly.entity_id
_entity_poly.type
_entity_poly.pdbx_seq_one_letter_code
_entity_poly.pdbx_strand_id
1 'polypeptide(L)'
;MIHEIAKEIINAYFAKLGLPNRVDEISKVPGEHIGRIRSLINEVANENELRKEANLKIIKDADVITNSITHYKSIFTKQDVEKAVQDIPGLTERELLVQQVLNSNRILELYHDDGESSKYFTTTKVRNEETRIIRIANKINDRVYYNDIYNLNLQS
;
A
#
# COMPACT_ATOMS: atom_id res chain seq x y z
N MET A 1 -42.71 -37.52 5.67
CA MET A 1 -43.62 -37.53 6.84
C MET A 1 -43.09 -36.68 8.00
N ILE A 2 -41.87 -36.93 8.50
CA ILE A 2 -41.27 -36.14 9.60
C ILE A 2 -41.13 -34.64 9.27
N HIS A 3 -40.77 -34.31 8.03
CA HIS A 3 -40.56 -32.93 7.61
C HIS A 3 -41.82 -32.05 7.54
N GLU A 4 -42.98 -32.62 7.18
CA GLU A 4 -44.23 -31.84 7.14
C GLU A 4 -44.73 -31.50 8.54
N ILE A 5 -44.63 -32.46 9.46
CA ILE A 5 -44.98 -32.24 10.87
C ILE A 5 -44.11 -31.14 11.48
N ALA A 6 -42.81 -31.15 11.20
CA ALA A 6 -41.89 -30.11 11.68
C ALA A 6 -42.23 -28.72 11.10
N LYS A 7 -42.57 -28.64 9.82
CA LYS A 7 -42.99 -27.39 9.17
C LYS A 7 -44.25 -26.81 9.81
N GLU A 8 -45.27 -27.64 10.06
CA GLU A 8 -46.51 -27.21 10.71
C GLU A 8 -46.26 -26.68 12.13
N ILE A 9 -45.46 -27.38 12.92
CA ILE A 9 -45.10 -26.98 14.29
C ILE A 9 -44.40 -25.62 14.28
N ILE A 10 -43.44 -25.41 13.38
CA ILE A 10 -42.67 -24.16 13.30
C ILE A 10 -43.55 -23.01 12.82
N ASN A 11 -44.41 -23.23 11.82
CA ASN A 11 -45.34 -22.20 11.33
C ASN A 11 -46.37 -21.80 12.40
N ALA A 12 -46.87 -22.75 13.19
CA ALA A 12 -47.75 -22.47 14.32
C ALA A 12 -47.04 -21.64 15.40
N TYR A 13 -45.75 -21.92 15.64
CA TYR A 13 -44.93 -21.15 16.57
C TYR A 13 -44.72 -19.71 16.09
N PHE A 14 -44.44 -19.48 14.80
CA PHE A 14 -44.33 -18.13 14.24
C PHE A 14 -45.66 -17.36 14.30
N ALA A 15 -46.79 -18.03 14.04
CA ALA A 15 -48.11 -17.41 14.17
C ALA A 15 -48.40 -16.98 15.61
N LYS A 16 -48.04 -17.81 16.60
CA LYS A 16 -48.16 -17.46 18.03
C LYS A 16 -47.34 -16.24 18.42
N LEU A 17 -46.19 -16.03 17.77
CA LEU A 17 -45.32 -14.87 17.99
C LEU A 17 -45.70 -13.65 17.13
N GLY A 18 -46.76 -13.72 16.32
CA GLY A 18 -47.16 -12.64 15.42
C GLY A 18 -46.18 -12.38 14.26
N LEU A 19 -45.28 -13.33 13.97
CA LEU A 19 -44.28 -13.18 12.92
C LEU A 19 -44.88 -13.51 11.54
N PRO A 20 -44.58 -12.71 10.51
CA PRO A 20 -45.10 -12.93 9.16
C PRO A 20 -44.43 -14.11 8.43
N ASN A 21 -43.29 -14.60 8.93
CA ASN A 21 -42.50 -15.66 8.31
C ASN A 21 -43.24 -17.00 8.23
N ARG A 22 -43.10 -17.69 7.11
CA ARG A 22 -43.58 -19.06 6.92
C ARG A 22 -42.46 -19.92 6.34
N VAL A 23 -42.39 -21.17 6.77
CA VAL A 23 -41.50 -22.18 6.22
C VAL A 23 -42.17 -22.72 4.96
N ASP A 24 -41.49 -22.58 3.82
CA ASP A 24 -41.94 -23.09 2.53
C ASP A 24 -41.89 -24.63 2.47
N GLU A 25 -42.58 -25.23 1.50
CA GLU A 25 -42.40 -26.66 1.20
C GLU A 25 -40.95 -26.94 0.77
N ILE A 26 -40.45 -28.13 1.10
CA ILE A 26 -39.12 -28.54 0.65
C ILE A 26 -39.16 -28.62 -0.87
N SER A 27 -38.45 -27.70 -1.53
CA SER A 27 -38.24 -27.77 -2.98
C SER A 27 -37.58 -29.10 -3.34
N LYS A 28 -38.18 -29.83 -4.29
CA LYS A 28 -37.58 -31.05 -4.88
C LYS A 28 -36.30 -30.74 -5.66
N VAL A 29 -36.12 -29.48 -6.05
CA VAL A 29 -34.92 -29.00 -6.73
C VAL A 29 -33.97 -28.47 -5.65
N PRO A 30 -32.76 -29.04 -5.50
CA PRO A 30 -31.74 -28.48 -4.63
C PRO A 30 -31.49 -27.02 -5.03
N GLY A 31 -31.69 -26.08 -4.11
CA GLY A 31 -31.25 -24.70 -4.34
C GLY A 31 -29.73 -24.68 -4.51
N GLU A 32 -29.24 -23.90 -5.47
CA GLU A 32 -27.80 -23.67 -5.62
C GLU A 32 -27.26 -23.10 -4.31
N HIS A 33 -26.46 -23.90 -3.60
CA HIS A 33 -25.75 -23.42 -2.44
C HIS A 33 -24.68 -22.45 -2.96
N ILE A 34 -24.75 -21.17 -2.59
CA ILE A 34 -23.65 -20.21 -2.82
C ILE A 34 -22.50 -20.55 -1.86
N GLY A 35 -21.89 -21.73 -2.05
CA GLY A 35 -20.73 -22.23 -1.32
C GLY A 35 -19.41 -21.83 -1.99
N ARG A 36 -19.43 -21.55 -3.30
CA ARG A 36 -18.23 -21.20 -4.06
C ARG A 36 -17.70 -19.80 -3.75
N ILE A 37 -18.58 -18.80 -3.63
CA ILE A 37 -18.18 -17.41 -3.35
C ILE A 37 -17.61 -17.28 -1.93
N ARG A 38 -18.20 -17.93 -0.92
CA ARG A 38 -17.66 -17.94 0.44
C ARG A 38 -16.30 -18.64 0.52
N SER A 39 -16.12 -19.76 -0.19
CA SER A 39 -14.81 -20.43 -0.27
C SER A 39 -13.76 -19.56 -0.93
N LEU A 40 -14.08 -18.89 -2.04
CA LEU A 40 -13.17 -17.98 -2.74
C LEU A 40 -12.85 -16.74 -1.89
N ILE A 41 -13.83 -16.17 -1.18
CA ILE A 41 -13.58 -15.05 -0.25
C ILE A 41 -12.65 -15.47 0.88
N ASN A 42 -12.86 -16.65 1.46
CA ASN A 42 -12.00 -17.17 2.51
C ASN A 42 -10.60 -17.50 1.98
N GLU A 43 -10.49 -18.07 0.79
CA GLU A 43 -9.20 -18.37 0.14
C GLU A 43 -8.41 -17.10 -0.17
N VAL A 44 -9.07 -16.08 -0.75
CA VAL A 44 -8.47 -14.76 -1.00
C VAL A 44 -8.11 -14.06 0.31
N ALA A 45 -8.93 -14.18 1.36
CA ALA A 45 -8.63 -13.63 2.68
C ALA A 45 -7.39 -14.31 3.28
N ASN A 46 -7.31 -15.64 3.19
CA ASN A 46 -6.19 -16.43 3.70
C ASN A 46 -4.91 -16.15 2.90
N GLU A 47 -4.98 -16.04 1.56
CA GLU A 47 -3.87 -15.58 0.74
C GLU A 47 -3.41 -14.17 1.10
N ASN A 48 -4.33 -13.26 1.39
CA ASN A 48 -3.99 -11.91 1.82
C ASN A 48 -3.38 -11.88 3.22
N GLU A 49 -3.81 -12.74 4.12
CA GLU A 49 -3.16 -12.95 5.42
C GLU A 49 -1.74 -13.52 5.24
N LEU A 50 -1.56 -14.55 4.42
CA LEU A 50 -0.25 -15.09 4.05
C LEU A 50 0.66 -14.04 3.41
N ARG A 51 0.12 -13.18 2.51
CA ARG A 51 0.85 -12.05 1.92
C ARG A 51 1.22 -11.00 2.98
N LYS A 52 0.32 -10.68 3.91
CA LYS A 52 0.60 -9.77 5.03
C LYS A 52 1.70 -10.34 5.92
N GLU A 53 1.62 -11.61 6.30
CA GLU A 53 2.63 -12.28 7.12
C GLU A 53 4.00 -12.37 6.44
N ALA A 54 4.02 -12.69 5.13
CA ALA A 54 5.25 -12.70 4.35
C ALA A 54 5.87 -11.29 4.25
N ASN A 55 5.05 -10.26 4.00
CA ASN A 55 5.50 -8.87 3.99
C ASN A 55 6.02 -8.46 5.38
N LEU A 56 5.32 -8.80 6.47
CA LEU A 56 5.75 -8.50 7.84
C LEU A 56 7.09 -9.14 8.21
N LYS A 57 7.40 -10.34 7.69
CA LYS A 57 8.72 -10.98 7.87
C LYS A 57 9.84 -10.27 7.12
N ILE A 58 9.53 -9.54 6.04
CA ILE A 58 10.49 -8.78 5.23
C ILE A 58 10.65 -7.36 5.79
N ILE A 59 9.60 -6.77 6.39
CA ILE A 59 9.58 -5.43 7.01
C ILE A 59 10.13 -5.49 8.45
N LYS A 60 11.37 -5.95 8.60
CA LYS A 60 12.18 -5.70 9.82
C LYS A 60 13.52 -5.03 9.52
N ASP A 61 13.70 -4.64 8.27
CA ASP A 61 14.90 -4.00 7.78
C ASP A 61 14.59 -2.56 7.38
N ALA A 62 15.34 -1.62 7.95
CA ALA A 62 15.26 -0.20 7.63
C ALA A 62 15.46 0.07 6.13
N ASP A 63 16.27 -0.75 5.44
CA ASP A 63 16.49 -0.62 4.01
C ASP A 63 15.26 -1.01 3.19
N VAL A 64 14.53 -2.06 3.59
CA VAL A 64 13.28 -2.47 2.95
C VAL A 64 12.23 -1.37 3.09
N ILE A 65 12.09 -0.80 4.29
CA ILE A 65 11.16 0.30 4.56
C ILE A 65 11.53 1.52 3.71
N THR A 66 12.81 1.88 3.67
CA THR A 66 13.28 3.02 2.87
C THR A 66 13.00 2.79 1.38
N ASN A 67 13.27 1.60 0.86
CA ASN A 67 13.05 1.27 -0.54
C ASN A 67 11.55 1.25 -0.90
N SER A 68 10.67 0.81 0.01
CA SER A 68 9.22 0.78 -0.24
C SER A 68 8.63 2.19 -0.32
N ILE A 69 9.06 3.09 0.56
CA ILE A 69 8.67 4.51 0.53
C ILE A 69 9.19 5.18 -0.74
N THR A 70 10.49 5.00 -1.02
CA THR A 70 11.17 5.69 -2.13
C THR A 70 10.80 5.15 -3.51
N HIS A 71 10.18 3.98 -3.59
CA HIS A 71 9.60 3.47 -4.82
C HIS A 71 8.48 4.39 -5.35
N TYR A 72 7.69 4.99 -4.45
CA TYR A 72 6.56 5.84 -4.81
C TYR A 72 6.81 7.33 -4.54
N LYS A 73 7.74 7.67 -3.64
CA LYS A 73 7.99 9.05 -3.20
C LYS A 73 9.48 9.36 -3.14
N SER A 74 9.95 10.28 -3.99
CA SER A 74 11.34 10.77 -3.96
C SER A 74 11.66 11.60 -2.71
N ILE A 75 10.64 12.22 -2.12
CA ILE A 75 10.70 13.02 -0.89
C ILE A 75 9.60 12.54 0.04
N PHE A 76 9.91 12.35 1.32
CA PHE A 76 8.98 11.81 2.30
C PHE A 76 9.16 12.46 3.68
N THR A 77 8.20 12.22 4.56
CA THR A 77 8.19 12.74 5.94
C THR A 77 8.39 11.62 6.95
N LYS A 78 8.67 11.97 8.21
CA LYS A 78 8.65 10.99 9.31
C LYS A 78 7.32 10.22 9.39
N GLN A 79 6.20 10.89 9.12
CA GLN A 79 4.88 10.28 9.15
C GLN A 79 4.71 9.20 8.06
N ASP A 80 5.39 9.35 6.92
CA ASP A 80 5.39 8.31 5.88
C ASP A 80 6.12 7.04 6.36
N VAL A 81 7.19 7.20 7.13
CA VAL A 81 7.90 6.07 7.76
C VAL A 81 7.03 5.40 8.82
N GLU A 82 6.37 6.19 9.68
CA GLU A 82 5.44 5.68 10.70
C GLU A 82 4.29 4.88 10.07
N LYS A 83 3.74 5.37 8.94
CA LYS A 83 2.71 4.65 8.17
C LYS A 83 3.24 3.35 7.59
N ALA A 84 4.48 3.33 7.10
CA ALA A 84 5.07 2.12 6.52
C ALA A 84 5.26 0.99 7.54
N VAL A 85 5.38 1.31 8.83
CA VAL A 85 5.52 0.33 9.92
C VAL A 85 4.24 0.15 10.74
N GLN A 86 3.13 0.76 10.34
CA GLN A 86 1.91 0.82 11.16
C GLN A 86 1.36 -0.56 11.53
N ASP A 87 1.46 -1.52 10.62
CA ASP A 87 0.93 -2.89 10.78
C ASP A 87 1.77 -3.77 11.72
N ILE A 88 2.93 -3.30 12.19
CA ILE A 88 3.76 -4.02 13.15
C ILE A 88 3.12 -3.93 14.55
N PRO A 89 2.85 -5.07 15.22
CA PRO A 89 2.07 -5.09 16.47
C PRO A 89 2.78 -4.45 17.69
N GLY A 90 4.10 -4.27 17.67
CA GLY A 90 4.88 -3.71 18.78
C GLY A 90 5.12 -2.20 18.67
N LEU A 91 4.66 -1.41 19.65
CA LEU A 91 4.90 0.05 19.66
C LEU A 91 6.39 0.40 19.71
N THR A 92 7.13 -0.21 20.64
CA THR A 92 8.58 0.01 20.80
C THR A 92 9.36 -0.45 19.57
N GLU A 93 8.94 -1.56 18.94
CA GLU A 93 9.56 -2.07 17.71
C GLU A 93 9.36 -1.09 16.54
N ARG A 94 8.15 -0.52 16.40
CA ARG A 94 7.86 0.53 15.41
C ARG A 94 8.70 1.78 15.63
N GLU A 95 8.78 2.27 16.86
CA GLU A 95 9.58 3.45 17.19
C GLU A 95 11.06 3.23 16.90
N LEU A 96 11.59 2.05 17.25
CA LEU A 96 12.97 1.67 16.94
C LEU A 96 13.22 1.63 15.43
N LEU A 97 12.32 1.03 14.65
CA LEU A 97 12.45 0.98 13.19
C LEU A 97 12.38 2.37 12.56
N VAL A 98 11.48 3.24 13.02
CA VAL A 98 11.40 4.64 12.55
C VAL A 98 12.72 5.35 12.83
N GLN A 99 13.29 5.19 14.03
CA GLN A 99 14.59 5.78 14.36
C GLN A 99 15.72 5.20 13.50
N GLN A 100 15.75 3.88 13.28
CA GLN A 100 16.76 3.24 12.44
C GLN A 100 16.71 3.73 10.99
N VAL A 101 15.50 3.92 10.44
CA VAL A 101 15.32 4.50 9.10
C VAL A 101 15.85 5.92 9.06
N LEU A 102 15.41 6.80 9.97
CA LEU A 102 15.79 8.21 9.94
C LEU A 102 17.28 8.46 10.24
N ASN A 103 17.91 7.60 11.03
CA ASN A 103 19.34 7.68 11.35
C ASN A 103 20.23 6.92 10.35
N SER A 104 19.65 6.32 9.30
CA SER A 104 20.42 5.63 8.28
C SER A 104 21.27 6.61 7.47
N ASN A 105 22.51 6.21 7.17
CA ASN A 105 23.45 6.98 6.35
C ASN A 105 22.95 7.26 4.91
N ARG A 106 21.92 6.54 4.46
CA ARG A 106 21.28 6.72 3.15
C ARG A 106 20.27 7.86 3.14
N ILE A 107 19.78 8.28 4.31
CA ILE A 107 18.78 9.33 4.43
C ILE A 107 19.48 10.69 4.48
N LEU A 108 18.89 11.65 3.77
CA LEU A 108 19.29 13.03 3.76
C LEU A 108 18.10 13.87 4.24
N GLU A 109 18.28 14.62 5.32
CA GLU A 109 17.33 15.66 5.71
C GLU A 109 17.44 16.85 4.76
N LEU A 110 16.29 17.39 4.37
CA LEU A 110 16.19 18.55 3.51
C LEU A 110 16.04 19.81 4.36
N TYR A 111 16.71 20.87 3.93
CA TYR A 111 16.69 22.18 4.59
C TYR A 111 16.17 23.23 3.61
N HIS A 112 15.56 24.27 4.17
CA HIS A 112 15.22 25.50 3.46
C HIS A 112 16.49 26.31 3.15
N ASP A 113 16.37 27.31 2.29
CA ASP A 113 17.50 28.15 1.87
C ASP A 113 18.09 28.98 3.03
N ASP A 114 17.30 29.23 4.08
CA ASP A 114 17.72 29.86 5.33
C ASP A 114 18.41 28.89 6.31
N GLY A 115 18.52 27.61 5.96
CA GLY A 115 19.12 26.56 6.78
C GLY A 115 18.16 25.90 7.77
N GLU A 116 16.89 26.31 7.82
CA GLU A 116 15.89 25.68 8.69
C GLU A 116 15.51 24.29 8.20
N SER A 117 15.26 23.36 9.13
CA SER A 117 14.82 22.01 8.77
C SER A 117 13.45 22.08 8.10
N SER A 118 13.37 21.49 6.91
CA SER A 118 12.10 21.38 6.18
C SER A 118 11.21 20.24 6.69
N LYS A 119 11.74 19.38 7.57
CA LYS A 119 11.11 18.13 8.06
C LYS A 119 10.86 17.09 6.96
N TYR A 120 11.36 17.34 5.75
CA TYR A 120 11.34 16.40 4.66
C TYR A 120 12.68 15.67 4.55
N PHE A 121 12.61 14.46 4.04
CA PHE A 121 13.74 13.57 3.85
C PHE A 121 13.76 13.06 2.42
N THR A 122 14.96 12.78 1.93
CA THR A 122 15.19 12.05 0.68
C THR A 122 16.29 11.03 0.88
N THR A 123 16.71 10.35 -0.18
CA THR A 123 17.85 9.43 -0.13
C THR A 123 19.01 9.91 -0.97
N THR A 124 20.22 9.48 -0.60
CA THR A 124 21.44 9.71 -1.40
C THR A 124 21.27 9.21 -2.84
N LYS A 125 20.54 8.10 -3.04
CA LYS A 125 20.26 7.55 -4.37
C LYS A 125 19.47 8.53 -5.23
N VAL A 126 18.34 9.02 -4.72
CA VAL A 126 17.49 10.02 -5.41
C VAL A 126 18.31 11.27 -5.73
N ARG A 127 19.06 11.80 -4.75
CA ARG A 127 19.90 12.99 -4.94
C ARG A 127 20.97 12.81 -6.03
N ASN A 128 21.58 11.63 -6.10
CA ASN A 128 22.55 11.29 -7.13
C ASN A 128 21.91 11.22 -8.53
N GLU A 129 20.71 10.65 -8.62
CA GLU A 129 19.95 10.58 -9.87
C GLU A 129 19.55 11.98 -10.35
N GLU A 130 19.03 12.84 -9.48
CA GLU A 130 18.69 14.24 -9.79
C GLU A 130 19.91 15.02 -10.29
N THR A 131 21.05 14.90 -9.58
CA THR A 131 22.31 15.54 -9.98
C THR A 131 22.76 15.08 -11.36
N ARG A 132 22.57 13.79 -11.67
CA ARG A 132 22.89 13.22 -12.98
C ARG A 132 21.97 13.79 -14.07
N ILE A 133 20.67 13.92 -13.80
CA ILE A 133 19.69 14.48 -14.73
C ILE A 133 20.05 15.94 -15.04
N ILE A 134 20.31 16.76 -14.02
CA ILE A 134 20.70 18.18 -14.20
C ILE A 134 21.98 18.27 -15.05
N ARG A 135 22.98 17.44 -14.76
CA ARG A 135 24.23 17.41 -15.55
C ARG A 135 23.98 17.08 -17.02
N ILE A 136 23.06 16.13 -17.31
CA ILE A 136 22.70 15.77 -18.68
C ILE A 136 21.95 16.92 -19.35
N ALA A 137 20.99 17.55 -18.66
CA ALA A 137 20.24 18.69 -19.17
C ALA A 137 21.17 19.85 -19.58
N ASN A 138 22.12 20.21 -18.72
CA ASN A 138 23.11 21.26 -19.01
C ASN A 138 23.95 20.91 -20.25
N LYS A 139 24.43 19.66 -20.36
CA LYS A 139 25.19 19.19 -21.53
C LYS A 139 24.39 19.28 -22.84
N ILE A 140 23.08 19.04 -22.79
CA ILE A 140 22.21 19.18 -23.96
C ILE A 140 22.05 20.66 -24.32
N ASN A 141 21.76 21.50 -23.32
CA ASN A 141 21.59 22.94 -23.52
C ASN A 141 22.84 23.59 -24.14
N ASP A 142 24.04 23.26 -23.63
CA ASP A 142 25.30 23.79 -24.15
C ASP A 142 25.55 23.36 -25.61
N ARG A 143 25.15 22.13 -25.99
CA ARG A 143 25.24 21.65 -27.38
C ARG A 143 24.26 22.36 -28.31
N VAL A 144 23.02 22.58 -27.86
CA VAL A 144 22.02 23.34 -28.63
C VAL A 144 22.55 24.76 -28.87
N TYR A 145 23.01 25.42 -27.81
CA TYR A 145 23.58 26.76 -27.90
C TYR A 145 24.80 26.83 -28.83
N TYR A 146 25.70 25.83 -28.78
CA TYR A 146 26.84 25.74 -29.70
C TYR A 146 26.41 25.58 -31.16
N ASN A 147 25.42 24.72 -31.43
CA ASN A 147 24.90 24.50 -32.78
C ASN A 147 24.19 25.75 -33.32
N ASP A 148 23.44 26.46 -32.49
CA ASP A 148 22.74 27.69 -32.89
C ASP A 148 23.73 28.78 -33.31
N ILE A 149 24.81 28.97 -32.55
CA ILE A 149 25.90 29.91 -32.91
C ILE A 149 26.57 29.48 -34.21
N TYR A 150 26.88 28.19 -34.37
CA TYR A 150 27.56 27.69 -35.56
C TYR A 150 26.71 27.85 -36.83
N ASN A 151 25.40 27.59 -36.72
CA ASN A 151 24.45 27.74 -37.83
C ASN A 151 24.23 29.22 -38.22
N LEU A 152 24.25 30.16 -37.26
CA LEU A 152 24.20 31.60 -37.54
C LEU A 152 25.42 32.08 -38.32
N ASN A 153 26.62 31.60 -37.96
CA ASN A 153 27.87 31.97 -38.62
C ASN A 153 28.05 31.35 -40.02
N LEU A 154 27.24 30.34 -40.37
CA LEU A 154 27.23 29.73 -41.71
C LEU A 154 26.24 30.40 -42.68
N GLN A 155 25.38 31.29 -42.18
CA GLN A 155 24.38 32.01 -42.99
C GLN A 155 24.74 33.49 -43.23
N SER A 156 25.87 33.98 -42.70
CA SER A 156 26.42 35.32 -42.93
C SER A 156 27.57 35.30 -43.94
#